data_AF-A0AA37UNB4-F1
#
_entry.id   AF-A0AA37UNB4-F1
#
_cell.length_a   1.000
_cell.length_b   1.000
_cell.length_c   1.000
_cell.angle_alpha   90.00
_cell.angle_beta   90.00
_cell.angle_gamma   90.00
#
_symmetry.space_group_name_H-M   'P 1'
#
loop_
_entity.id
_entity.type
_entity.pdbx_description
1 polymer ?
#
loop_
_entity_poly.entity_id
_entity_poly.type
_entity_poly.pdbx_seq_one_letter_code
_entity_poly.pdbx_strand_id
1 'polypeptide(L)'
;MDYPEALALWIQTAAVVVAVGASVVALIVSWRDRVNSRRIAAEDRRASIEQAKLMLDLEMMIRLLQNRNRGGSSDPQERKVMGAEALTLVGLLGRDLVPEQWDRQVGHDEEGFQKFLEDPDWPEWKKDAIEVQIAMDRTVARIRALSERPSTA
;
A
#
# COMPACT_ATOMS: atom_id res chain seq x y z
N MET A 1 -35.42 -27.15 63.00
CA MET A 1 -34.98 -27.74 61.71
C MET A 1 -35.03 -26.62 60.70
N ASP A 2 -34.05 -25.71 60.78
CA ASP A 2 -33.99 -24.49 59.98
C ASP A 2 -33.31 -24.75 58.63
N TYR A 3 -33.96 -25.60 57.81
CA TYR A 3 -33.51 -25.89 56.45
C TYR A 3 -33.70 -24.79 55.39
N PRO A 4 -34.63 -23.81 55.51
CA PRO A 4 -34.88 -22.88 54.41
C PRO A 4 -33.76 -21.84 54.25
N GLU A 5 -33.13 -21.38 55.34
CA GLU A 5 -32.07 -20.37 55.31
C GLU A 5 -30.77 -20.92 54.72
N ALA A 6 -30.39 -22.14 55.10
CA ALA A 6 -29.21 -22.81 54.55
C ALA A 6 -29.35 -23.06 53.03
N LEU A 7 -30.53 -23.50 52.58
CA LEU A 7 -30.81 -23.73 51.16
C LEU A 7 -30.78 -22.42 50.36
N ALA A 8 -31.33 -21.34 50.91
CA ALA A 8 -31.27 -20.02 50.29
C ALA A 8 -29.82 -19.52 50.13
N LEU A 9 -28.98 -19.69 51.16
CA LEU A 9 -27.56 -19.31 51.11
C LEU A 9 -26.78 -20.08 50.03
N TRP A 10 -27.02 -21.39 49.90
CA TRP A 10 -26.38 -22.22 48.86
C TRP A 10 -26.80 -21.79 47.45
N ILE A 11 -28.09 -21.50 47.24
CA ILE A 11 -28.60 -21.02 45.95
C ILE A 11 -27.97 -19.67 45.61
N GLN A 12 -27.92 -18.73 46.57
CA GLN A 12 -27.31 -17.41 46.37
C GLN A 12 -25.81 -17.53 46.05
N THR A 13 -25.10 -18.39 46.78
CA THR A 13 -23.67 -18.65 46.54
C THR A 13 -23.45 -19.25 45.15
N ALA A 14 -24.24 -20.23 44.75
CA ALA A 14 -24.18 -20.82 43.41
C ALA A 14 -24.45 -19.77 42.31
N ALA A 15 -25.45 -18.90 42.50
CA ALA A 15 -25.77 -17.83 41.57
C ALA A 15 -24.60 -16.84 41.40
N VAL A 16 -23.93 -16.46 42.50
CA VAL A 16 -22.75 -15.59 42.45
C VAL A 16 -21.60 -16.26 41.72
N VAL A 17 -21.33 -17.54 41.99
CA VAL A 17 -20.27 -18.30 41.28
C VAL A 17 -20.54 -18.37 39.78
N VAL A 18 -21.78 -18.63 39.38
CA VAL A 18 -22.19 -18.64 37.97
C VAL A 18 -22.02 -17.26 37.35
N ALA A 19 -22.43 -16.18 38.03
CA ALA A 19 -22.30 -14.82 37.52
C ALA A 19 -20.84 -14.41 37.32
N VAL A 20 -19.96 -14.76 38.27
CA VAL A 20 -18.51 -14.53 38.15
C VAL A 20 -17.93 -15.36 37.00
N GLY A 21 -18.30 -16.64 36.89
CA GLY A 21 -17.88 -17.50 35.79
C GLY A 21 -18.27 -16.93 34.43
N ALA A 22 -19.52 -16.49 34.28
CA ALA A 22 -20.02 -15.84 33.07
C ALA A 22 -19.27 -14.54 32.76
N SER A 23 -18.96 -13.73 33.78
CA SER A 23 -18.20 -12.48 33.61
C SER A 23 -16.78 -12.75 33.10
N VAL A 24 -16.10 -13.77 33.63
CA VAL A 24 -14.76 -14.16 33.17
C VAL A 24 -14.80 -14.64 31.71
N VAL A 25 -15.76 -15.49 31.36
CA VAL A 25 -15.93 -15.97 29.97
C VAL A 25 -16.20 -14.80 29.04
N ALA A 26 -17.08 -13.87 29.42
CA ALA A 26 -17.37 -12.67 28.63
C ALA A 26 -16.12 -11.81 28.38
N LEU A 27 -15.26 -11.64 29.40
CA LEU A 27 -13.99 -10.91 29.25
C LEU A 27 -13.03 -11.62 28.29
N ILE A 28 -12.89 -12.95 28.39
CA ILE A 28 -12.03 -13.73 27.51
C ILE A 28 -12.52 -13.65 26.07
N VAL A 29 -13.82 -13.83 25.85
CA VAL A 29 -14.42 -13.75 24.51
C VAL A 29 -14.26 -12.34 23.95
N SER A 30 -14.53 -11.29 24.74
CA SER A 30 -14.36 -9.90 24.30
C SER A 30 -12.90 -9.59 23.94
N TRP A 31 -11.94 -10.08 24.73
CA TRP A 31 -10.53 -9.90 24.42
C TRP A 31 -10.13 -10.62 23.13
N ARG A 32 -10.54 -11.89 22.97
CA ARG A 32 -10.25 -12.68 21.77
C ARG A 32 -10.88 -12.08 20.52
N ASP A 33 -12.11 -11.59 20.63
CA ASP A 33 -12.82 -10.93 19.54
C ASP A 33 -12.13 -9.62 19.12
N ARG A 34 -11.67 -8.82 20.08
CA ARG A 34 -10.88 -7.61 19.80
C ARG A 34 -9.57 -7.94 19.08
N VAL A 35 -8.86 -8.98 19.50
CA VAL A 35 -7.61 -9.41 18.84
C VAL A 35 -7.90 -9.88 17.42
N ASN A 36 -8.93 -10.70 17.22
CA ASN A 36 -9.28 -11.20 15.89
C ASN A 36 -9.77 -10.09 14.96
N SER A 37 -10.63 -9.20 15.43
CA SER A 37 -11.11 -8.03 14.67
C SER A 37 -9.96 -7.12 14.24
N ARG A 38 -8.97 -6.90 15.11
CA ARG A 38 -7.76 -6.13 14.77
C ARG A 38 -6.93 -6.83 13.70
N ARG A 39 -6.78 -8.15 13.78
CA ARG A 39 -6.06 -8.94 12.78
C ARG A 39 -6.75 -8.87 11.41
N ILE A 40 -8.06 -9.08 11.37
CA ILE A 40 -8.86 -9.00 10.13
C ILE A 40 -8.75 -7.59 9.54
N ALA A 41 -8.91 -6.53 10.36
CA ALA A 41 -8.79 -5.16 9.89
C ALA A 41 -7.39 -4.82 9.33
N ALA A 42 -6.33 -5.42 9.87
CA ALA A 42 -4.97 -5.25 9.36
C ALA A 42 -4.77 -5.99 8.02
N GLU A 43 -5.32 -7.19 7.88
CA GLU A 43 -5.33 -7.97 6.64
C GLU A 43 -6.12 -7.26 5.53
N ASP A 44 -7.33 -6.77 5.84
CA ASP A 44 -8.17 -6.02 4.90
C ASP A 44 -7.50 -4.73 4.41
N ARG A 45 -6.82 -4.00 5.32
CA ARG A 45 -6.05 -2.80 4.93
C ARG A 45 -4.93 -3.13 3.96
N ARG A 46 -4.19 -4.22 4.19
CA ARG A 46 -3.11 -4.67 3.30
C ARG A 46 -3.67 -5.04 1.92
N ALA A 47 -4.72 -5.85 1.88
CA ALA A 47 -5.38 -6.24 0.65
C ALA A 47 -5.92 -5.02 -0.12
N SER A 48 -6.51 -4.05 0.58
CA SER A 48 -7.01 -2.81 -0.03
C SER A 48 -5.90 -1.96 -0.64
N ILE A 49 -4.76 -1.81 0.04
CA ILE A 49 -3.61 -1.06 -0.49
C ILE A 49 -3.01 -1.79 -1.70
N GLU A 50 -2.88 -3.11 -1.64
CA GLU A 50 -2.38 -3.92 -2.75
C GLU A 50 -3.31 -3.81 -3.97
N GLN A 51 -4.63 -3.92 -3.77
CA GLN A 51 -5.61 -3.72 -4.83
C GLN A 51 -5.53 -2.31 -5.43
N ALA A 52 -5.40 -1.27 -4.60
CA ALA A 52 -5.26 0.10 -5.07
C ALA A 52 -3.99 0.29 -5.91
N LYS A 53 -2.87 -0.33 -5.51
CA LYS A 53 -1.63 -0.33 -6.30
C LYS A 53 -1.83 -1.02 -7.65
N LEU A 54 -2.42 -2.22 -7.66
CA LEU A 54 -2.66 -2.95 -8.91
C LEU A 54 -3.56 -2.18 -9.88
N MET A 55 -4.58 -1.49 -9.35
CA MET A 55 -5.46 -0.64 -10.16
C MET A 55 -4.71 0.56 -10.75
N LEU A 56 -3.83 1.20 -9.97
CA LEU A 56 -2.97 2.28 -10.46
C LEU A 56 -2.02 1.78 -11.55
N ASP A 57 -1.33 0.66 -11.31
CA ASP A 57 -0.41 0.05 -12.27
C ASP A 57 -1.14 -0.30 -13.57
N LEU A 58 -2.36 -0.86 -13.47
CA LEU A 58 -3.22 -1.14 -14.62
C LEU A 58 -3.60 0.12 -15.39
N GLU A 59 -3.98 1.20 -14.71
CA GLU A 59 -4.28 2.49 -15.36
C GLU A 59 -3.07 3.02 -16.13
N MET A 60 -1.88 2.98 -15.52
CA MET A 60 -0.64 3.42 -16.16
C MET A 60 -0.29 2.55 -17.38
N MET A 61 -0.47 1.23 -17.29
CA MET A 61 -0.29 0.32 -18.44
C MET A 61 -1.27 0.61 -19.57
N ILE A 62 -2.55 0.87 -19.26
CA ILE A 62 -3.56 1.23 -20.26
C ILE A 62 -3.18 2.54 -20.96
N ARG A 63 -2.77 3.57 -20.21
CA ARG A 63 -2.30 4.84 -20.78
C ARG A 63 -1.07 4.65 -21.66
N LEU A 64 -0.10 3.84 -21.21
CA LEU A 64 1.10 3.55 -21.98
C LEU A 64 0.73 2.84 -23.29
N LEU A 65 -0.14 1.84 -23.22
CA LEU A 65 -0.63 1.12 -24.39
C LEU A 65 -1.36 2.05 -25.36
N GLN A 66 -2.23 2.95 -24.86
CA GLN A 66 -2.92 3.94 -25.69
C GLN A 66 -1.94 4.89 -26.38
N ASN A 67 -0.95 5.39 -25.64
CA ASN A 67 0.10 6.25 -26.17
C ASN A 67 0.87 5.56 -27.31
N ARG A 68 1.25 4.28 -27.13
CA ARG A 68 1.92 3.48 -28.18
C ARG A 68 1.00 3.20 -29.37
N ASN A 69 -0.25 2.84 -29.12
CA ASN A 69 -1.22 2.49 -30.17
C ASN A 69 -1.65 3.67 -31.04
N ARG A 70 -1.48 4.91 -30.57
CA ARG A 70 -1.67 6.11 -31.41
C ARG A 70 -0.71 6.17 -32.60
N GLY A 71 0.34 5.35 -32.65
CA GLY A 71 1.21 5.20 -33.82
C GLY A 71 2.13 6.40 -34.08
N GLY A 72 2.18 7.35 -33.15
CA GLY A 72 2.92 8.60 -33.27
C GLY A 72 2.18 9.68 -34.07
N SER A 73 2.54 10.94 -33.84
CA SER A 73 1.98 12.08 -34.55
C SER A 73 2.92 12.59 -35.65
N SER A 74 2.37 13.15 -36.73
CA SER A 74 3.14 13.91 -37.71
C SER A 74 3.58 15.27 -37.16
N ASP A 75 2.86 15.81 -36.16
CA ASP A 75 3.23 17.02 -35.45
C ASP A 75 4.46 16.78 -34.54
N PRO A 76 5.58 17.50 -34.77
CA PRO A 76 6.76 17.41 -33.93
C PRO A 76 6.53 17.72 -32.44
N GLN A 77 5.58 18.60 -32.10
CA GLN A 77 5.30 18.93 -30.71
C GLN A 77 4.52 17.82 -30.03
N GLU A 78 3.47 17.31 -30.66
CA GLU A 78 2.71 16.17 -30.16
C GLU A 78 3.60 14.94 -29.97
N ARG A 79 4.53 14.65 -30.89
CA ARG A 79 5.52 13.58 -30.69
C ARG A 79 6.37 13.73 -29.44
N LYS A 80 6.82 14.96 -29.13
CA LYS A 80 7.62 15.22 -27.93
C LYS A 80 6.81 14.99 -26.66
N VAL A 81 5.57 15.47 -26.62
CA VAL A 81 4.66 15.28 -25.49
C VAL A 81 4.36 13.81 -25.28
N MET A 82 4.02 13.08 -26.35
CA MET A 82 3.77 11.65 -26.28
C MET A 82 5.00 10.85 -25.81
N GLY A 83 6.19 11.21 -26.30
CA GLY A 83 7.45 10.58 -25.89
C GLY A 83 7.79 10.83 -24.42
N ALA A 84 7.57 12.05 -23.92
CA ALA A 84 7.76 12.40 -22.52
C ALA A 84 6.77 11.64 -21.62
N GLU A 85 5.48 11.60 -21.99
CA GLU A 85 4.47 10.83 -21.26
C GLU A 85 4.84 9.34 -21.21
N ALA A 86 5.24 8.76 -22.35
CA ALA A 86 5.63 7.35 -22.39
C ALA A 86 6.84 7.07 -21.49
N LEU A 87 7.83 7.96 -21.45
CA LEU A 87 9.00 7.83 -20.58
C LEU A 87 8.60 7.86 -19.10
N THR A 88 7.75 8.82 -18.70
CA THR A 88 7.23 8.90 -17.33
C THR A 88 6.47 7.64 -16.95
N LEU A 89 5.59 7.14 -17.81
CA LEU A 89 4.82 5.92 -17.55
C LEU A 89 5.72 4.69 -17.40
N VAL A 90 6.76 4.57 -18.23
CA VAL A 90 7.76 3.50 -18.09
C VAL A 90 8.52 3.62 -16.77
N GLY A 91 8.92 4.83 -16.36
CA GLY A 91 9.52 5.09 -15.06
C GLY A 91 8.63 4.63 -13.91
N LEU A 92 7.35 4.99 -13.94
CA LEU A 92 6.37 4.67 -12.89
C LEU A 92 6.05 3.18 -12.77
N LEU A 93 5.91 2.50 -13.91
CA LEU A 93 5.69 1.06 -13.94
C LEU A 93 6.93 0.29 -13.46
N GLY A 94 8.10 0.89 -13.62
CA GLY A 94 9.37 0.35 -13.17
C GLY A 94 9.81 -0.90 -13.96
N ARG A 95 10.98 -1.42 -13.57
CA ARG A 95 11.59 -2.58 -14.21
C ARG A 95 10.77 -3.86 -14.07
N ASP A 96 10.02 -4.00 -12.97
CA ASP A 96 9.26 -5.22 -12.68
C ASP A 96 8.11 -5.46 -13.68
N LEU A 97 7.46 -4.39 -14.15
CA LEU A 97 6.31 -4.49 -15.06
C LEU A 97 6.69 -4.32 -16.54
N VAL A 98 7.68 -3.47 -16.85
CA VAL A 98 8.10 -3.17 -18.23
C VAL A 98 9.62 -3.26 -18.42
N PRO A 99 10.25 -4.42 -18.12
CA PRO A 99 11.71 -4.53 -17.97
C PRO A 99 12.49 -4.06 -19.20
N GLU A 100 12.13 -4.50 -20.40
CA GLU A 100 12.84 -4.12 -21.62
C GLU A 100 12.68 -2.64 -22.02
N GLN A 101 11.54 -2.04 -21.67
CA GLN A 101 11.32 -0.62 -21.93
C GLN A 101 12.04 0.24 -20.91
N TRP A 102 12.01 -0.19 -19.64
CA TRP A 102 12.69 0.47 -18.54
C TRP A 102 14.20 0.45 -18.76
N ASP A 103 14.80 -0.70 -19.05
CA ASP A 103 16.25 -0.82 -19.30
C ASP A 103 16.70 0.05 -20.50
N ARG A 104 15.83 0.23 -21.49
CA ARG A 104 16.14 0.99 -22.72
C ARG A 104 15.94 2.49 -22.59
N GLN A 105 14.92 2.93 -21.84
CA GLN A 105 14.47 4.33 -21.80
C GLN A 105 14.87 5.03 -20.51
N VAL A 106 14.92 4.31 -19.40
CA VAL A 106 15.17 4.83 -18.05
C VAL A 106 16.57 4.43 -17.62
N GLY A 107 16.89 3.13 -17.65
CA GLY A 107 18.24 2.56 -17.57
C GLY A 107 19.03 2.83 -16.28
N HIS A 108 18.45 3.56 -15.33
CA HIS A 108 19.11 4.05 -14.13
C HIS A 108 18.20 3.91 -12.92
N ASP A 109 18.78 3.53 -11.80
CA ASP A 109 18.16 3.53 -10.48
C ASP A 109 18.26 4.91 -9.81
N GLU A 110 17.73 5.07 -8.61
CA GLU A 110 17.76 6.34 -7.86
C GLU A 110 19.20 6.87 -7.69
N GLU A 111 20.20 6.00 -7.50
CA GLU A 111 21.61 6.39 -7.42
C GLU A 111 22.16 6.89 -8.77
N GLY A 112 21.78 6.25 -9.88
CA GLY A 112 22.09 6.73 -11.22
C GLY A 112 21.46 8.09 -11.50
N PHE A 113 20.21 8.30 -11.06
CA PHE A 113 19.52 9.57 -11.19
C PHE A 113 20.11 10.71 -10.38
N GLN A 114 20.55 10.44 -9.15
CA GLN A 114 21.27 11.42 -8.33
C GLN A 114 22.53 11.95 -9.03
N LYS A 115 23.30 11.07 -9.70
CA LYS A 115 24.49 11.49 -10.45
C LYS A 115 24.17 12.45 -11.60
N PHE A 116 23.02 12.32 -12.25
CA PHE A 116 22.58 13.25 -13.31
C PHE A 116 22.09 14.59 -12.76
N LEU A 117 21.59 14.64 -11.53
CA LEU A 117 21.24 15.91 -10.88
C LEU A 117 22.50 16.72 -10.57
N GLU A 118 23.58 16.04 -10.18
CA GLU A 118 24.87 16.65 -9.85
C GLU A 118 25.69 17.07 -11.09
N ASP A 119 25.40 16.52 -12.28
CA ASP A 119 26.11 16.84 -13.52
C ASP A 119 25.83 18.28 -14.00
N PRO A 120 26.80 19.21 -14.01
CA PRO A 120 26.59 20.61 -14.40
C PRO A 120 26.17 20.77 -15.87
N ASP A 121 26.56 19.84 -16.73
CA ASP A 121 26.32 19.91 -18.17
C ASP A 121 24.95 19.32 -18.57
N TRP A 122 24.22 18.76 -17.60
CA TRP A 122 22.90 18.18 -17.85
C TRP A 122 21.81 19.26 -17.94
N PRO A 123 20.91 19.21 -18.95
CA PRO A 123 19.86 20.21 -19.10
C PRO A 123 18.94 20.32 -17.88
N GLU A 124 18.71 21.55 -17.41
CA GLU A 124 17.92 21.85 -16.20
C GLU A 124 16.52 21.21 -16.23
N TRP A 125 15.80 21.34 -17.35
CA TRP A 125 14.47 20.71 -17.52
C TRP A 125 14.49 19.17 -17.41
N LYS A 126 15.62 18.51 -17.70
CA LYS A 126 15.77 17.07 -17.48
C LYS A 126 16.05 16.76 -16.01
N LYS A 127 16.77 17.63 -15.32
CA LYS A 127 16.98 17.52 -13.87
C LYS A 127 15.66 17.64 -13.11
N ASP A 128 14.82 18.60 -13.49
CA ASP A 128 13.47 18.75 -12.91
C ASP A 128 12.64 17.47 -13.07
N ALA A 129 12.68 16.85 -14.26
CA ALA A 129 11.97 15.60 -14.52
C ALA A 129 12.52 14.43 -13.69
N ILE A 130 13.84 14.35 -13.52
CA ILE A 130 14.50 13.35 -12.68
C ILE A 130 14.14 13.54 -11.20
N GLU A 131 14.13 14.79 -10.71
CA GLU A 131 13.75 15.10 -9.33
C GLU A 131 12.31 14.64 -9.05
N VAL A 132 11.38 14.91 -9.97
CA VAL A 132 10.00 14.42 -9.87
C VAL A 132 9.95 12.90 -9.86
N GLN A 133 10.70 12.21 -10.72
CA GLN A 133 10.76 10.75 -10.76
C GLN A 133 11.24 10.17 -9.41
N ILE A 134 12.31 10.73 -8.83
CA ILE A 134 12.80 10.33 -7.51
C ILE A 134 11.74 10.55 -6.43
N ALA A 135 11.07 11.70 -6.44
CA ALA A 135 10.02 12.00 -5.46
C ALA A 135 8.83 11.03 -5.57
N MET A 136 8.49 10.62 -6.79
CA MET A 136 7.47 9.62 -7.05
C MET A 136 7.90 8.22 -6.55
N ASP A 137 9.13 7.79 -6.86
CA ASP A 137 9.67 6.50 -6.41
C ASP A 137 9.69 6.42 -4.87
N ARG A 138 10.10 7.50 -4.19
CA ARG A 138 10.03 7.62 -2.72
C ARG A 138 8.60 7.55 -2.19
N THR A 139 7.64 8.14 -2.90
CA THR A 139 6.22 8.10 -2.53
C THR A 139 5.67 6.68 -2.65
N VAL A 140 5.99 5.98 -3.74
CA VAL A 140 5.62 4.57 -3.95
C VAL A 140 6.26 3.68 -2.88
N ALA A 141 7.55 3.86 -2.60
CA ALA A 141 8.26 3.14 -1.55
C ALA A 141 7.64 3.37 -0.15
N ARG A 142 7.22 4.62 0.14
CA ARG A 142 6.53 4.96 1.38
C ARG A 142 5.15 4.29 1.48
N ILE A 143 4.37 4.27 0.41
CA ILE A 143 3.08 3.56 0.36
C ILE A 143 3.29 2.07 0.64
N ARG A 144 4.31 1.46 0.01
CA ARG A 144 4.68 0.06 0.24
C ARG A 144 5.07 -0.21 1.70
N ALA A 145 5.93 0.63 2.26
CA ALA A 145 6.35 0.53 3.67
C ALA A 145 5.17 0.67 4.65
N LEU A 146 4.15 1.49 4.32
CA LEU A 146 2.93 1.60 5.11
C LEU A 146 2.06 0.33 5.06
N SER A 147 2.08 -0.40 3.93
CA SER A 147 1.41 -1.70 3.81
C SER A 147 2.14 -2.81 4.59
N GLU A 148 3.47 -2.78 4.55
CA GLU A 148 4.32 -3.82 5.16
C GLU A 148 4.49 -3.64 6.68
N ARG A 149 4.33 -2.42 7.23
CA ARG A 149 4.41 -2.20 8.68
C ARG A 149 3.38 -3.07 9.43
N PRO A 150 3.82 -3.93 10.37
CA PRO A 150 2.89 -4.57 11.28
C PRO A 150 2.24 -3.47 12.14
N SER A 151 0.92 -3.52 12.28
CA SER A 151 0.18 -2.63 13.19
C SER A 151 0.73 -2.83 14.60
N THR A 152 1.67 -2.00 15.04
CA THR A 152 2.16 -1.99 16.41
C THR A 152 1.08 -1.40 17.31
N ALA A 153 0.43 -2.30 18.05
CA ALA A 153 -0.33 -2.14 19.30
C ALA A 153 -1.61 -1.27 19.32
#